data_AF-S2S6G5-F1
#
_entry.id   AF-S2S6G5-F1
#
_cell.length_a   1.000
_cell.length_b   1.000
_cell.length_c   1.000
_cell.angle_alpha   90.00
_cell.angle_beta   90.00
_cell.angle_gamma   90.00
#
_symmetry.space_group_name_H-M   'P 1'
#
loop_
_entity.id
_entity.type
_entity.pdbx_description
1 polymer ?
#
loop_
_entity_poly.entity_id
_entity_poly.type
_entity_poly.pdbx_seq_one_letter_code
_entity_poly.pdbx_strand_id
1 'polypeptide(L)'
;MLMMAEESSAYPQVSAPIDTGGLGFNYKWNMGWMNDTLKFFEQDPVYRHSDMNLLTFSFMYMYNEQFVLPFSHDEVVHGKKSLMHKMPGDRYNQFANLRTMYVWQATFPGKQLLFMGSEWGQFLEWRDWSELEWTDLKDPMNKKMQHFTTTLNHLYKARPSLWQQDHEPDGIKITIADEPDVLSYIRYGKQKDDFTVVAMNLVPVQKDHFRVPVPSPGTYEIILNTEDEAFGGTWTKWQQTLTAEIGENHDVPAWLDVILPAMGALLIKPKQLKPLPKKPLALKGKQPTKALPKHETPLSLAGHQRQPISHQDDWGTSPARSQPRDISKVNHQQSKKLGGKAHNAPQS
;
A
#
# COMPACT_ATOMS: atom_id res chain seq x y z
N MET A 1 11.45 -16.67 -19.38
CA MET A 1 12.00 -16.79 -18.01
C MET A 1 11.83 -15.44 -17.33
N LEU A 2 11.57 -15.41 -16.03
CA LEU A 2 11.57 -14.18 -15.24
C LEU A 2 12.79 -14.20 -14.32
N MET A 3 13.55 -13.12 -14.30
CA MET A 3 14.62 -12.88 -13.34
C MET A 3 14.23 -11.65 -12.51
N MET A 4 14.20 -11.81 -11.19
CA MET A 4 13.84 -10.76 -10.26
C MET A 4 14.99 -10.55 -9.28
N ALA A 5 15.30 -9.30 -8.97
CA ALA A 5 16.29 -8.93 -7.96
C ALA A 5 15.62 -8.31 -6.74
N GLU A 6 16.11 -8.67 -5.56
CA GLU A 6 15.97 -7.86 -4.35
C GLU A 6 17.28 -7.10 -4.17
N GLU A 7 17.20 -5.78 -4.13
CA GLU A 7 18.36 -4.89 -4.06
C GLU A 7 17.96 -3.65 -3.24
N SER A 8 18.71 -3.39 -2.17
CA SER A 8 18.34 -2.49 -1.07
C SER A 8 19.25 -1.27 -0.89
N SER A 9 20.25 -1.06 -1.76
CA SER A 9 21.20 0.06 -1.74
C SER A 9 20.91 1.17 -2.76
N ALA A 10 19.73 1.14 -3.39
CA ALA A 10 19.31 2.06 -4.45
C ALA A 10 20.24 2.04 -5.68
N TYR A 11 20.84 0.88 -5.97
CA TYR A 11 21.62 0.68 -7.19
C TYR A 11 20.72 0.95 -8.41
N PRO A 12 21.16 1.78 -9.38
CA PRO A 12 20.34 2.17 -10.52
C PRO A 12 20.34 1.09 -11.60
N GLN A 13 19.28 1.08 -12.43
CA GLN A 13 19.18 0.28 -13.66
C GLN A 13 19.28 -1.24 -13.44
N VAL A 14 18.81 -1.73 -12.28
CA VAL A 14 18.83 -3.17 -11.96
C VAL A 14 17.99 -3.97 -12.95
N SER A 15 16.82 -3.43 -13.32
CA SER A 15 15.87 -4.06 -14.24
C SER A 15 15.99 -3.58 -15.69
N ALA A 16 17.09 -2.90 -16.03
CA ALA A 16 17.37 -2.45 -17.39
C ALA A 16 18.22 -3.48 -18.18
N PRO A 17 18.12 -3.48 -19.51
CA PRO A 17 18.96 -4.31 -20.38
C PRO A 17 20.47 -4.06 -20.21
N ILE A 18 21.27 -5.14 -20.33
CA ILE A 18 22.74 -5.09 -20.16
C ILE A 18 23.41 -4.20 -21.22
N ASP A 19 22.90 -4.20 -22.45
CA ASP A 19 23.38 -3.35 -23.56
C ASP A 19 23.18 -1.85 -23.30
N THR A 20 22.27 -1.48 -22.39
CA THR A 20 22.06 -0.11 -21.91
C THR A 20 22.74 0.21 -20.58
N GLY A 21 23.59 -0.71 -20.07
CA GLY A 21 24.32 -0.55 -18.81
C GLY A 21 23.61 -1.07 -17.56
N GLY A 22 22.47 -1.75 -17.72
CA GLY A 22 21.75 -2.37 -16.61
C GLY A 22 22.28 -3.74 -16.19
N LEU A 23 21.71 -4.30 -15.13
CA LEU A 23 22.07 -5.64 -14.63
C LEU A 23 21.34 -6.80 -15.33
N GLY A 24 20.36 -6.51 -16.19
CA GLY A 24 19.66 -7.49 -17.01
C GLY A 24 18.53 -8.26 -16.30
N PHE A 25 18.13 -7.88 -15.09
CA PHE A 25 16.93 -8.43 -14.46
C PHE A 25 15.66 -7.93 -15.16
N ASN A 26 14.57 -8.69 -15.08
CA ASN A 26 13.28 -8.24 -15.59
C ASN A 26 12.53 -7.36 -14.58
N TYR A 27 12.71 -7.64 -13.28
CA TYR A 27 12.06 -6.90 -12.21
C TYR A 27 12.97 -6.67 -11.01
N LYS A 28 12.69 -5.59 -10.27
CA LYS A 28 13.28 -5.27 -8.96
C LYS A 28 12.18 -5.22 -7.91
N TRP A 29 12.43 -5.77 -6.72
CA TRP A 29 11.53 -5.59 -5.58
C TRP A 29 11.54 -4.14 -5.10
N ASN A 30 10.36 -3.55 -4.94
CA ASN A 30 10.20 -2.18 -4.45
C ASN A 30 10.19 -2.16 -2.92
N MET A 31 11.39 -2.27 -2.33
CA MET A 31 11.56 -2.29 -0.87
C MET A 31 11.18 -0.94 -0.22
N GLY A 32 11.33 0.18 -0.94
CA GLY A 32 10.87 1.50 -0.48
C GLY A 32 9.35 1.53 -0.32
N TRP A 33 8.63 1.18 -1.39
CA TRP A 33 7.16 1.10 -1.37
C TRP A 33 6.65 0.14 -0.29
N MET A 34 7.28 -1.03 -0.13
CA MET A 34 6.89 -2.02 0.88
C MET A 34 7.01 -1.43 2.28
N ASN A 35 8.17 -0.86 2.62
CA ASN A 35 8.42 -0.30 3.95
C ASN A 35 7.47 0.85 4.27
N ASP A 36 7.30 1.78 3.33
CA ASP A 36 6.45 2.95 3.54
C ASP A 36 4.97 2.55 3.64
N THR A 37 4.53 1.60 2.81
CA THR A 37 3.17 1.04 2.87
C THR A 37 2.91 0.34 4.21
N LEU A 38 3.80 -0.54 4.66
CA LEU A 38 3.61 -1.24 5.94
C LEU A 38 3.57 -0.27 7.13
N LYS A 39 4.47 0.72 7.17
CA LYS A 39 4.45 1.77 8.19
C LYS A 39 3.13 2.55 8.17
N PHE A 40 2.65 2.91 6.98
CA PHE A 40 1.39 3.65 6.85
C PHE A 40 0.17 2.84 7.30
N PHE A 41 0.14 1.54 7.01
CA PHE A 41 -1.01 0.70 7.39
C PHE A 41 -0.94 0.20 8.84
N GLU A 42 0.25 0.11 9.44
CA GLU A 42 0.44 -0.27 10.86
C GLU A 42 0.11 0.87 11.84
N GLN A 43 0.24 2.14 11.42
CA GLN A 43 -0.09 3.27 12.30
C GLN A 43 -1.61 3.38 12.55
N ASP A 44 -1.96 3.88 13.74
CA ASP A 44 -3.35 4.25 14.07
C ASP A 44 -3.89 5.25 13.03
N PRO A 45 -5.09 5.02 12.46
CA PRO A 45 -5.67 5.90 11.45
C PRO A 45 -5.75 7.37 11.85
N VAL A 46 -5.80 7.70 13.15
CA VAL A 46 -5.80 9.09 13.62
C VAL A 46 -4.55 9.87 13.17
N TYR A 47 -3.40 9.20 12.97
CA TYR A 47 -2.14 9.84 12.59
C TYR A 47 -1.90 9.92 11.08
N ARG A 48 -2.66 9.17 10.27
CA ARG A 48 -2.43 9.04 8.82
C ARG A 48 -2.41 10.36 8.05
N HIS A 49 -3.19 11.35 8.51
CA HIS A 49 -3.23 12.68 7.89
C HIS A 49 -1.88 13.39 7.82
N SER A 50 -0.97 13.11 8.76
CA SER A 50 0.37 13.69 8.79
C SER A 50 1.39 12.92 7.94
N ASP A 51 1.07 11.67 7.60
CA ASP A 51 2.00 10.70 7.01
C ASP A 51 1.55 10.16 5.63
N MET A 52 0.64 10.87 4.96
CA MET A 52 0.20 10.52 3.58
C MET A 52 1.36 10.42 2.58
N ASN A 53 2.46 11.11 2.85
CA ASN A 53 3.69 11.01 2.06
C ASN A 53 4.28 9.59 2.04
N LEU A 54 4.01 8.74 3.04
CA LEU A 54 4.43 7.34 3.01
C LEU A 54 3.83 6.60 1.81
N LEU A 55 2.57 6.88 1.44
CA LEU A 55 1.98 6.28 0.24
C LEU A 55 2.40 7.04 -1.02
N THR A 56 2.34 8.37 -1.00
CA THR A 56 2.46 9.18 -2.22
C THR A 56 3.90 9.38 -2.70
N PHE A 57 4.92 9.23 -1.84
CA PHE A 57 6.32 9.38 -2.24
C PHE A 57 6.74 8.36 -3.31
N SER A 58 6.14 7.17 -3.29
CA SER A 58 6.37 6.12 -4.29
C SER A 58 6.08 6.56 -5.73
N PHE A 59 5.16 7.50 -5.94
CA PHE A 59 4.85 8.05 -7.27
C PHE A 59 6.03 8.80 -7.89
N MET A 60 6.97 9.31 -7.09
CA MET A 60 8.14 10.06 -7.57
C MET A 60 9.15 9.18 -8.30
N TYR A 61 9.17 7.88 -8.01
CA TYR A 61 10.17 6.95 -8.53
C TYR A 61 9.59 5.67 -9.13
N MET A 62 8.26 5.51 -9.20
CA MET A 62 7.60 4.28 -9.66
C MET A 62 8.00 3.83 -11.09
N TYR A 63 8.59 4.71 -11.90
CA TYR A 63 9.06 4.41 -13.25
C TYR A 63 10.56 4.18 -13.37
N ASN A 64 11.32 4.30 -12.27
CA ASN A 64 12.78 4.16 -12.30
C ASN A 64 13.21 2.72 -12.60
N GLU A 65 12.38 1.74 -12.26
CA GLU A 65 12.62 0.32 -12.45
C GLU A 65 11.30 -0.38 -12.79
N GLN A 66 11.40 -1.58 -13.35
CA GLN A 66 10.28 -2.50 -13.48
C GLN A 66 10.02 -3.13 -12.10
N PHE A 67 9.09 -2.57 -11.33
CA PHE A 67 8.90 -2.99 -9.94
C PHE A 67 7.98 -4.21 -9.76
N VAL A 68 8.34 -5.04 -8.79
CA VAL A 68 7.45 -5.94 -8.05
C VAL A 68 7.18 -5.31 -6.68
N LEU A 69 5.97 -5.46 -6.15
CA LEU A 69 5.46 -4.89 -4.90
C LEU A 69 5.36 -6.03 -3.86
N PRO A 70 6.42 -6.29 -3.08
CA PRO A 70 6.48 -7.48 -2.24
C PRO A 70 5.83 -7.26 -0.88
N PHE A 71 5.01 -8.21 -0.47
CA PHE A 71 4.83 -8.58 0.94
C PHE A 71 5.33 -10.01 1.09
N SER A 72 6.65 -10.13 1.31
CA SER A 72 7.36 -11.41 1.35
C SER A 72 7.33 -12.05 2.74
N HIS A 73 7.94 -13.22 2.86
CA HIS A 73 8.12 -13.94 4.11
C HIS A 73 8.91 -13.15 5.16
N ASP A 74 9.90 -12.36 4.75
CA ASP A 74 10.75 -11.58 5.65
C ASP A 74 10.00 -10.52 6.44
N GLU A 75 8.81 -10.11 5.98
CA GLU A 75 8.01 -9.08 6.63
C GLU A 75 7.02 -9.61 7.68
N VAL A 76 6.92 -10.94 7.81
CA VAL A 76 5.95 -11.63 8.68
C VAL A 76 6.60 -12.61 9.67
N VAL A 77 7.86 -12.36 10.03
CA VAL A 77 8.68 -13.18 10.93
C VAL A 77 9.46 -12.33 11.94
N HIS A 78 10.20 -12.97 12.85
CA HIS A 78 11.18 -12.35 13.74
C HIS A 78 10.63 -11.20 14.59
N GLY A 79 9.39 -11.30 15.05
CA GLY A 79 8.74 -10.28 15.88
C GLY A 79 8.14 -9.11 15.08
N LYS A 80 8.19 -9.18 13.74
CA LYS A 80 7.59 -8.15 12.88
C LYS A 80 6.07 -8.24 12.80
N LYS A 81 5.43 -9.26 13.38
CA LYS A 81 3.99 -9.59 13.26
C LYS A 81 3.60 -10.05 11.85
N SER A 82 2.50 -10.81 11.73
CA SER A 82 1.85 -11.07 10.44
C SER A 82 1.26 -9.78 9.85
N LEU A 83 0.92 -9.77 8.55
CA LEU A 83 0.24 -8.60 7.96
C LEU A 83 -1.06 -8.26 8.67
N MET A 84 -1.83 -9.26 9.11
CA MET A 84 -3.07 -9.03 9.86
C MET A 84 -2.79 -8.37 11.22
N HIS A 85 -1.81 -8.89 11.97
CA HIS A 85 -1.49 -8.39 13.31
C HIS A 85 -0.80 -7.01 13.29
N LYS A 86 -0.22 -6.59 12.15
CA LYS A 86 0.21 -5.20 11.95
C LYS A 86 -0.97 -4.22 11.89
N MET A 87 -2.16 -4.65 11.47
CA MET A 87 -3.29 -3.73 11.32
C MET A 87 -3.80 -3.28 12.70
N PRO A 88 -4.06 -1.97 12.90
CA PRO A 88 -4.58 -1.45 14.15
C PRO A 88 -6.10 -1.64 14.28
N GLY A 89 -6.61 -1.43 15.49
CA GLY A 89 -8.04 -1.46 15.79
C GLY A 89 -8.57 -2.83 16.19
N ASP A 90 -9.89 -2.92 16.27
CA ASP A 90 -10.57 -4.18 16.51
C ASP A 90 -10.51 -5.12 15.30
N ARG A 91 -10.94 -6.36 15.47
CA ARG A 91 -10.85 -7.37 14.40
C ARG A 91 -11.54 -6.91 13.11
N TYR A 92 -12.67 -6.22 13.20
CA TYR A 92 -13.35 -5.69 12.01
C TYR A 92 -12.46 -4.72 11.24
N ASN A 93 -11.92 -3.71 11.93
CA ASN A 93 -11.05 -2.70 11.35
C ASN A 93 -9.74 -3.30 10.83
N GLN A 94 -9.18 -4.31 11.50
CA GLN A 94 -7.99 -5.01 11.02
C GLN A 94 -8.21 -5.63 9.62
N PHE A 95 -9.34 -6.32 9.42
CA PHE A 95 -9.68 -6.88 8.11
C PHE A 95 -10.00 -5.79 7.09
N ALA A 96 -10.72 -4.73 7.46
CA ALA A 96 -10.99 -3.61 6.56
C ALA A 96 -9.68 -2.95 6.07
N ASN A 97 -8.75 -2.69 6.98
CA ASN A 97 -7.44 -2.13 6.68
C ASN A 97 -6.63 -3.04 5.76
N LEU A 98 -6.63 -4.35 6.03
CA LEU A 98 -5.90 -5.33 5.21
C LEU A 98 -6.48 -5.41 3.79
N ARG A 99 -7.81 -5.41 3.64
CA ARG A 99 -8.47 -5.35 2.32
C ARG A 99 -8.05 -4.10 1.55
N THR A 100 -8.05 -2.96 2.21
CA THR A 100 -7.64 -1.67 1.61
C THR A 100 -6.18 -1.65 1.20
N MET A 101 -5.28 -2.21 2.02
CA MET A 101 -3.86 -2.38 1.67
C MET A 101 -3.68 -3.28 0.45
N TYR A 102 -4.49 -4.33 0.29
CA TYR A 102 -4.43 -5.20 -0.89
C TYR A 102 -5.00 -4.55 -2.13
N VAL A 103 -6.05 -3.72 -2.02
CA VAL A 103 -6.48 -2.88 -3.15
C VAL A 103 -5.34 -1.95 -3.57
N TRP A 104 -4.67 -1.31 -2.61
CA TRP A 104 -3.49 -0.49 -2.88
C TRP A 104 -2.40 -1.28 -3.60
N GLN A 105 -2.01 -2.45 -3.11
CA GLN A 105 -1.02 -3.32 -3.78
C GLN A 105 -1.43 -3.74 -5.20
N ALA A 106 -2.70 -4.12 -5.40
CA ALA A 106 -3.19 -4.62 -6.68
C ALA A 106 -3.39 -3.50 -7.73
N THR A 107 -3.52 -2.25 -7.30
CA THR A 107 -3.84 -1.14 -8.19
C THR A 107 -2.75 -0.08 -8.29
N PHE A 108 -1.72 -0.12 -7.43
CA PHE A 108 -0.47 0.61 -7.64
C PHE A 108 0.30 0.03 -8.84
N PRO A 109 1.02 0.85 -9.64
CA PRO A 109 1.82 0.37 -10.75
C PRO A 109 2.94 -0.58 -10.29
N GLY A 110 2.93 -1.81 -10.80
CA GLY A 110 3.90 -2.86 -10.49
C GLY A 110 3.27 -4.25 -10.42
N LYS A 111 4.10 -5.29 -10.38
CA LYS A 111 3.61 -6.68 -10.22
C LYS A 111 3.49 -7.05 -8.75
N GLN A 112 2.55 -7.91 -8.38
CA GLN A 112 2.27 -8.22 -6.98
C GLN A 112 3.01 -9.47 -6.51
N LEU A 113 3.45 -9.47 -5.25
CA LEU A 113 3.91 -10.66 -4.55
C LEU A 113 3.32 -10.66 -3.14
N LEU A 114 2.64 -11.74 -2.79
CA LEU A 114 2.02 -11.93 -1.47
C LEU A 114 2.43 -13.30 -0.92
N PHE A 115 2.99 -13.33 0.28
CA PHE A 115 3.41 -14.57 0.92
C PHE A 115 2.25 -15.34 1.55
N MET A 116 2.35 -16.67 1.51
CA MET A 116 1.31 -17.60 1.98
C MET A 116 0.85 -17.32 3.44
N GLY A 117 -0.43 -17.56 3.70
CA GLY A 117 -1.10 -17.23 4.97
C GLY A 117 -1.65 -15.80 5.00
N SER A 118 -1.05 -14.89 4.25
CA SER A 118 -1.48 -13.49 4.20
C SER A 118 -2.81 -13.30 3.46
N GLU A 119 -3.15 -14.18 2.52
CA GLU A 119 -4.33 -14.05 1.65
C GLU A 119 -5.67 -14.22 2.38
N TRP A 120 -5.69 -14.90 3.53
CA TRP A 120 -6.86 -15.02 4.40
C TRP A 120 -6.70 -14.29 5.74
N GLY A 121 -5.59 -13.57 5.92
CA GLY A 121 -5.33 -12.79 7.13
C GLY A 121 -4.94 -13.65 8.33
N GLN A 122 -4.00 -14.58 8.17
CA GLN A 122 -3.42 -15.31 9.29
C GLN A 122 -2.89 -14.33 10.35
N PHE A 123 -3.25 -14.54 11.61
CA PHE A 123 -2.87 -13.62 12.68
C PHE A 123 -1.47 -13.89 13.24
N LEU A 124 -1.09 -15.16 13.42
CA LEU A 124 0.23 -15.52 13.92
C LEU A 124 1.31 -15.29 12.86
N GLU A 125 2.50 -14.89 13.31
CA GLU A 125 3.70 -14.85 12.47
C GLU A 125 3.97 -16.20 11.80
N TRP A 126 4.61 -16.15 10.64
CA TRP A 126 5.04 -17.36 9.97
C TRP A 126 6.14 -18.06 10.78
N ARG A 127 6.08 -19.39 10.78
CA ARG A 127 7.05 -20.28 11.42
C ARG A 127 7.39 -21.37 10.42
N ASP A 128 8.67 -21.54 10.12
CA ASP A 128 9.15 -22.54 9.15
C ASP A 128 9.03 -23.98 9.69
N TRP A 129 9.04 -24.16 11.01
CA TRP A 129 8.91 -25.47 11.67
C TRP A 129 7.45 -25.95 11.87
N SER A 130 6.45 -25.19 11.44
CA SER A 130 5.03 -25.59 11.52
C SER A 130 4.29 -25.34 10.21
N GLU A 131 3.12 -25.97 10.07
CA GLU A 131 2.18 -25.58 9.01
C GLU A 131 1.60 -24.19 9.25
N LEU A 132 0.93 -23.66 8.21
CA LEU A 132 0.11 -22.46 8.32
C LEU A 132 -1.12 -22.74 9.21
N GLU A 133 -1.73 -21.68 9.74
CA GLU A 133 -2.88 -21.75 10.63
C GLU A 133 -4.17 -22.03 9.85
N TRP A 134 -4.29 -23.20 9.24
CA TRP A 134 -5.45 -23.59 8.43
C TRP A 134 -6.77 -23.55 9.20
N THR A 135 -6.72 -23.64 10.54
CA THR A 135 -7.91 -23.50 11.39
C THR A 135 -8.53 -22.11 11.32
N ASP A 136 -7.77 -21.07 10.92
CA ASP A 136 -8.29 -19.72 10.72
C ASP A 136 -9.43 -19.70 9.71
N LEU A 137 -9.39 -20.56 8.69
CA LEU A 137 -10.46 -20.69 7.69
C LEU A 137 -11.75 -21.29 8.26
N LYS A 138 -11.80 -21.68 9.54
CA LYS A 138 -13.07 -21.97 10.21
C LYS A 138 -13.77 -20.69 10.67
N ASP A 139 -13.04 -19.60 10.88
CA ASP A 139 -13.57 -18.28 11.19
C ASP A 139 -14.22 -17.66 9.92
N PRO A 140 -15.47 -17.16 10.01
CA PRO A 140 -16.14 -16.56 8.87
C PRO A 140 -15.41 -15.36 8.26
N MET A 141 -14.74 -14.53 9.07
CA MET A 141 -14.06 -13.33 8.61
C MET A 141 -12.81 -13.67 7.78
N ASN A 142 -12.02 -14.66 8.22
CA ASN A 142 -10.88 -15.16 7.46
C ASN A 142 -11.31 -15.78 6.12
N LYS A 143 -12.43 -16.53 6.09
CA LYS A 143 -13.03 -17.03 4.84
C LYS A 143 -13.46 -15.91 3.90
N LYS A 144 -14.11 -14.87 4.42
CA LYS A 144 -14.52 -13.70 3.63
C LYS A 144 -13.30 -12.93 3.10
N MET A 145 -12.22 -12.85 3.87
CA MET A 145 -10.94 -12.30 3.41
C MET A 145 -10.33 -13.11 2.26
N GLN A 146 -10.32 -14.45 2.38
CA GLN A 146 -9.85 -15.32 1.30
C GLN A 146 -10.70 -15.15 0.03
N HIS A 147 -12.03 -15.02 0.18
CA HIS A 147 -12.93 -14.74 -0.92
C HIS A 147 -12.65 -13.38 -1.57
N PHE A 148 -12.40 -12.35 -0.76
CA PHE A 148 -11.95 -11.04 -1.23
C PHE A 148 -10.66 -11.13 -2.05
N THR A 149 -9.61 -11.75 -1.51
CA THR A 149 -8.32 -11.88 -2.21
C THR A 149 -8.45 -12.66 -3.51
N THR A 150 -9.28 -13.71 -3.53
CA THR A 150 -9.62 -14.45 -4.76
C THR A 150 -10.29 -13.55 -5.80
N THR A 151 -11.28 -12.76 -5.37
CA THR A 151 -12.03 -11.87 -6.24
C THR A 151 -11.14 -10.76 -6.79
N LEU A 152 -10.28 -10.17 -5.95
CA LEU A 152 -9.32 -9.15 -6.35
C LEU A 152 -8.32 -9.69 -7.40
N ASN A 153 -7.82 -10.91 -7.24
CA ASN A 153 -6.94 -11.56 -8.22
C ASN A 153 -7.66 -11.82 -9.57
N HIS A 154 -8.92 -12.26 -9.54
CA HIS A 154 -9.71 -12.41 -10.76
C HIS A 154 -9.94 -11.07 -11.45
N LEU A 155 -10.23 -10.02 -10.68
CA LEU A 155 -10.40 -8.67 -11.18
C LEU A 155 -9.13 -8.15 -11.84
N TYR A 156 -7.99 -8.26 -11.15
CA TYR A 156 -6.67 -7.86 -11.65
C TYR A 156 -6.37 -8.52 -13.00
N LYS A 157 -6.50 -9.84 -13.09
CA LYS A 157 -6.28 -10.57 -14.35
C LYS A 157 -7.24 -10.14 -15.46
N ALA A 158 -8.49 -9.87 -15.13
CA ALA A 158 -9.52 -9.52 -16.10
C ALA A 158 -9.40 -8.08 -16.62
N ARG A 159 -8.79 -7.16 -15.87
CA ARG A 159 -8.73 -5.72 -16.18
C ARG A 159 -7.33 -5.30 -16.64
N PRO A 160 -7.11 -5.15 -17.95
CA PRO A 160 -5.79 -4.81 -18.49
C PRO A 160 -5.28 -3.45 -18.03
N SER A 161 -6.18 -2.51 -17.74
CA SER A 161 -5.86 -1.24 -17.08
C SER A 161 -5.00 -1.36 -15.82
N LEU A 162 -5.12 -2.47 -15.07
CA LEU A 162 -4.40 -2.65 -13.81
C LEU A 162 -2.96 -3.17 -13.99
N TRP A 163 -2.56 -3.61 -15.19
CA TRP A 163 -1.27 -4.29 -15.36
C TRP A 163 -0.56 -4.09 -16.71
N GLN A 164 -1.25 -3.62 -17.76
CA GLN A 164 -0.65 -3.49 -19.10
C GLN A 164 0.39 -2.37 -19.21
N GLN A 165 0.23 -1.33 -18.38
CA GLN A 165 1.00 -0.09 -18.45
C GLN A 165 1.63 0.27 -17.10
N ASP A 166 1.99 -0.73 -16.28
CA ASP A 166 2.61 -0.50 -14.96
C ASP A 166 3.91 0.34 -15.01
N HIS A 167 4.56 0.40 -16.17
CA HIS A 167 5.86 1.03 -16.33
C HIS A 167 5.84 2.19 -17.33
N GLU A 168 4.65 2.61 -17.75
CA GLU A 168 4.45 3.70 -18.70
C GLU A 168 3.88 4.92 -17.95
N PRO A 169 4.39 6.15 -18.20
CA PRO A 169 3.85 7.37 -17.63
C PRO A 169 2.34 7.54 -17.85
N ASP A 170 1.83 7.07 -19.00
CA ASP A 170 0.41 7.15 -19.38
C ASP A 170 -0.46 6.09 -18.68
N GLY A 171 0.14 5.13 -17.96
CA GLY A 171 -0.57 4.03 -17.31
C GLY A 171 -1.29 4.39 -16.00
N ILE A 172 -1.03 5.58 -15.47
CA ILE A 172 -1.69 6.11 -14.27
C ILE A 172 -1.83 7.63 -14.33
N LYS A 173 -2.97 8.15 -13.87
CA LYS A 173 -3.19 9.57 -13.59
C LYS A 173 -3.65 9.73 -12.14
N ILE A 174 -2.85 10.42 -11.33
CA ILE A 174 -3.25 10.77 -9.96
C ILE A 174 -4.33 11.87 -10.03
N THR A 175 -5.44 11.66 -9.33
CA THR A 175 -6.58 12.59 -9.33
C THR A 175 -6.76 13.29 -7.98
N ILE A 176 -6.47 12.60 -6.88
CA ILE A 176 -6.49 13.14 -5.51
C ILE A 176 -5.31 12.53 -4.77
N ALA A 177 -4.41 13.36 -4.23
CA ALA A 177 -3.29 12.92 -3.39
C ALA A 177 -2.85 13.96 -2.33
N ASP A 178 -3.57 15.08 -2.27
CA ASP A 178 -3.41 16.20 -1.36
C ASP A 178 -4.43 16.19 -0.21
N GLU A 179 -5.47 15.35 -0.30
CA GLU A 179 -6.39 15.09 0.80
C GLU A 179 -5.69 14.30 1.92
N PRO A 180 -6.00 14.59 3.20
CA PRO A 180 -5.30 14.00 4.34
C PRO A 180 -5.58 12.50 4.53
N ASP A 181 -6.68 12.00 3.98
CA ASP A 181 -7.15 10.64 4.25
C ASP A 181 -7.75 9.94 3.03
N VAL A 182 -7.72 10.59 1.86
CA VAL A 182 -8.24 10.03 0.62
C VAL A 182 -7.15 9.99 -0.44
N LEU A 183 -7.06 8.88 -1.15
CA LEU A 183 -6.21 8.72 -2.33
C LEU A 183 -7.09 8.27 -3.50
N SER A 184 -7.00 8.98 -4.62
CA SER A 184 -7.67 8.59 -5.86
C SER A 184 -6.77 8.76 -7.07
N TYR A 185 -6.90 7.82 -8.00
CA TYR A 185 -6.17 7.83 -9.26
C TYR A 185 -6.89 6.94 -10.28
N ILE A 186 -6.48 7.07 -11.54
CA ILE A 186 -7.01 6.30 -12.65
C ILE A 186 -5.88 5.47 -13.24
N ARG A 187 -6.10 4.17 -13.37
CA ARG A 187 -5.21 3.22 -14.07
C ARG A 187 -5.69 3.04 -15.50
N TYR A 188 -4.79 3.11 -16.48
CA TYR A 188 -5.12 3.04 -17.91
C TYR A 188 -4.54 1.79 -18.58
N GLY A 189 -5.35 1.19 -19.44
CA GLY A 189 -4.94 0.15 -20.38
C GLY A 189 -4.68 0.74 -21.76
N LYS A 190 -4.16 -0.09 -22.67
CA LYS A 190 -3.78 0.38 -24.02
C LYS A 190 -4.98 0.68 -24.92
N GLN A 191 -6.15 0.15 -24.59
CA GLN A 191 -7.36 0.34 -25.38
C GLN A 191 -8.10 1.61 -24.96
N LYS A 192 -8.77 2.24 -25.92
CA LYS A 192 -9.63 3.39 -25.63
C LYS A 192 -10.71 2.98 -24.62
N ASP A 193 -10.96 3.85 -23.65
CA ASP A 193 -11.95 3.67 -22.58
C ASP A 193 -11.67 2.45 -21.67
N ASP A 194 -10.51 1.79 -21.77
CA ASP A 194 -10.04 0.77 -20.82
C ASP A 194 -9.30 1.46 -19.68
N PHE A 195 -10.06 1.85 -18.65
CA PHE A 195 -9.48 2.42 -17.45
C PHE A 195 -10.23 1.98 -16.19
N THR A 196 -9.57 2.09 -15.05
CA THR A 196 -10.14 1.81 -13.73
C THR A 196 -9.84 2.97 -12.81
N VAL A 197 -10.89 3.59 -12.30
CA VAL A 197 -10.81 4.62 -11.26
C VAL A 197 -10.70 3.91 -9.92
N VAL A 198 -9.70 4.30 -9.15
CA VAL A 198 -9.44 3.82 -7.79
C VAL A 198 -9.74 4.97 -6.84
N ALA A 199 -10.55 4.74 -5.83
CA ALA A 199 -10.81 5.70 -4.77
C ALA A 199 -10.73 4.98 -3.42
N MET A 200 -9.85 5.45 -2.54
CA MET A 200 -9.58 4.83 -1.25
C MET A 200 -9.75 5.86 -0.16
N ASN A 201 -10.46 5.47 0.90
CA ASN A 201 -10.57 6.21 2.14
C ASN A 201 -9.77 5.47 3.21
N LEU A 202 -8.79 6.16 3.78
CA LEU A 202 -7.74 5.57 4.60
C LEU A 202 -8.01 5.76 6.10
N VAL A 203 -9.21 6.19 6.50
CA VAL A 203 -9.63 6.37 7.91
C VAL A 203 -10.96 5.65 8.21
N PRO A 204 -11.25 5.26 9.46
CA PRO A 204 -12.45 4.50 9.86
C PRO A 204 -13.74 5.35 9.87
N VAL A 205 -13.84 6.38 9.04
CA VAL A 205 -15.00 7.26 8.95
C VAL A 205 -15.46 7.30 7.50
N GLN A 206 -16.68 6.83 7.25
CA GLN A 206 -17.32 6.87 5.93
C GLN A 206 -17.45 8.32 5.47
N LYS A 207 -17.25 8.56 4.17
CA LYS A 207 -17.46 9.88 3.56
C LYS A 207 -18.63 9.79 2.59
N ASP A 208 -19.73 10.42 2.97
CA ASP A 208 -20.90 10.57 2.09
C ASP A 208 -20.68 11.72 1.11
N HIS A 209 -21.27 11.62 -0.07
CA HIS A 209 -21.22 12.65 -1.10
C HIS A 209 -19.82 13.08 -1.54
N PHE A 210 -18.87 12.13 -1.53
CA PHE A 210 -17.49 12.41 -1.92
C PHE A 210 -17.36 12.46 -3.44
N ARG A 211 -16.73 13.52 -3.95
CA ARG A 211 -16.55 13.72 -5.39
C ARG A 211 -15.26 13.06 -5.87
N VAL A 212 -15.38 12.01 -6.69
CA VAL A 212 -14.24 11.33 -7.31
C VAL A 212 -14.08 11.80 -8.76
N PRO A 213 -12.97 12.46 -9.14
CA PRO A 213 -12.72 12.90 -10.51
C PRO A 213 -12.64 11.72 -11.50
N VAL A 214 -13.26 11.89 -12.67
CA VAL A 214 -13.25 10.92 -13.77
C VAL A 214 -13.02 11.62 -15.12
N PRO A 215 -12.51 10.91 -16.15
CA PRO A 215 -12.04 11.59 -17.37
C PRO A 215 -13.16 12.02 -18.30
N SER A 216 -14.39 11.53 -18.12
CA SER A 216 -15.53 11.85 -19.00
C SER A 216 -16.87 11.64 -18.31
N PRO A 217 -17.93 12.39 -18.68
CA PRO A 217 -19.28 12.14 -18.21
C PRO A 217 -19.80 10.81 -18.76
N GLY A 218 -20.83 10.25 -18.15
CA GLY A 218 -21.39 8.96 -18.56
C GLY A 218 -21.86 8.12 -17.39
N THR A 219 -22.04 6.82 -17.62
CA THR A 219 -22.33 5.85 -16.56
C THR A 219 -21.10 5.00 -16.29
N TYR A 220 -20.95 4.67 -15.02
CA TYR A 220 -19.83 3.94 -14.45
C TYR A 220 -20.36 2.78 -13.60
N GLU A 221 -19.57 1.73 -13.45
CA GLU A 221 -19.90 0.56 -12.65
C GLU A 221 -18.83 0.37 -11.56
N ILE A 222 -19.26 0.31 -10.29
CA ILE A 222 -18.41 -0.13 -9.19
C ILE A 222 -18.25 -1.65 -9.33
N ILE A 223 -17.01 -2.08 -9.60
CA ILE A 223 -16.64 -3.49 -9.82
C ILE A 223 -16.01 -4.15 -8.60
N LEU A 224 -15.60 -3.34 -7.62
CA LEU A 224 -15.19 -3.80 -6.31
C LEU A 224 -15.58 -2.75 -5.27
N ASN A 225 -16.20 -3.19 -4.19
CA ASN A 225 -16.43 -2.42 -2.99
C ASN A 225 -15.90 -3.24 -1.81
N THR A 226 -14.87 -2.77 -1.11
CA THR A 226 -14.28 -3.51 0.01
C THR A 226 -15.20 -3.63 1.22
N GLU A 227 -16.28 -2.86 1.26
CA GLU A 227 -17.28 -2.84 2.33
C GLU A 227 -18.46 -3.78 2.07
N ASP A 228 -18.46 -4.49 0.94
CA ASP A 228 -19.44 -5.54 0.66
C ASP A 228 -19.40 -6.63 1.75
N GLU A 229 -20.59 -7.01 2.24
CA GLU A 229 -20.74 -8.06 3.25
C GLU A 229 -20.06 -9.38 2.84
N ALA A 230 -20.02 -9.70 1.55
CA ALA A 230 -19.35 -10.89 1.02
C ALA A 230 -17.84 -10.91 1.34
N PHE A 231 -17.21 -9.74 1.51
CA PHE A 231 -15.79 -9.58 1.83
C PHE A 231 -15.53 -9.31 3.32
N GLY A 232 -16.59 -9.27 4.13
CA GLY A 232 -16.50 -9.01 5.57
C GLY A 232 -16.64 -7.55 5.94
N GLY A 233 -17.14 -6.71 5.01
CA GLY A 233 -17.67 -5.40 5.35
C GLY A 233 -19.11 -5.46 5.87
N THR A 234 -19.74 -4.30 6.04
CA THR A 234 -21.10 -4.20 6.60
C THR A 234 -22.20 -3.88 5.58
N TRP A 235 -21.85 -3.53 4.34
CA TRP A 235 -22.84 -3.10 3.36
C TRP A 235 -23.52 -4.29 2.69
N THR A 236 -24.82 -4.41 2.93
CA THR A 236 -25.69 -5.42 2.30
C THR A 236 -26.35 -4.91 1.02
N LYS A 237 -26.40 -3.59 0.83
CA LYS A 237 -26.95 -2.91 -0.34
C LYS A 237 -26.17 -1.65 -0.62
N TRP A 238 -25.80 -1.43 -1.87
CA TRP A 238 -25.09 -0.25 -2.33
C TRP A 238 -25.31 -0.05 -3.84
N GLN A 239 -25.08 1.17 -4.31
CA GLN A 239 -25.32 1.53 -5.71
C GLN A 239 -24.22 0.95 -6.61
N GLN A 240 -24.58 0.06 -7.53
CA GLN A 240 -23.61 -0.55 -8.45
C GLN A 240 -23.27 0.32 -9.65
N THR A 241 -24.26 1.07 -10.17
CA THR A 241 -24.08 1.95 -11.34
C THR A 241 -24.16 3.40 -10.91
N LEU A 242 -23.13 4.18 -11.22
CA LEU A 242 -23.02 5.60 -10.95
C LEU A 242 -23.20 6.40 -12.24
N THR A 243 -23.63 7.66 -12.10
CA THR A 243 -23.67 8.60 -13.23
C THR A 243 -22.70 9.74 -12.92
N ALA A 244 -21.76 9.97 -13.83
CA ALA A 244 -20.82 11.07 -13.71
C ALA A 244 -21.44 12.38 -14.18
N GLU A 245 -21.30 13.40 -13.35
CA GLU A 245 -21.67 14.78 -13.64
C GLU A 245 -20.53 15.50 -14.36
N ILE A 246 -20.86 16.52 -15.15
CA ILE A 246 -19.86 17.36 -15.82
C ILE A 246 -19.15 18.19 -14.76
N GLY A 247 -17.82 18.21 -14.78
CA GLY A 247 -17.03 18.97 -13.84
C GLY A 247 -16.93 20.45 -14.19
N GLU A 248 -16.36 21.22 -13.28
CA GLU A 248 -16.35 22.68 -13.31
C GLU A 248 -15.34 23.26 -14.32
N ASN A 249 -14.31 22.49 -14.68
CA ASN A 249 -13.25 22.93 -15.58
C ASN A 249 -12.66 21.76 -16.41
N HIS A 250 -11.66 22.06 -17.25
CA HIS A 250 -11.04 21.05 -18.11
C HIS A 250 -10.13 20.06 -17.37
N ASP A 251 -9.58 20.43 -16.21
CA ASP A 251 -8.67 19.59 -15.43
C ASP A 251 -9.43 18.47 -14.68
N VAL A 252 -10.68 18.76 -14.31
CA VAL A 252 -11.69 17.83 -13.78
C VAL A 252 -12.86 17.76 -14.76
N PRO A 253 -12.78 16.96 -15.85
CA PRO A 253 -13.80 16.96 -16.90
C PRO A 253 -15.17 16.47 -16.41
N ALA A 254 -15.16 15.56 -15.44
CA ALA A 254 -16.34 14.98 -14.81
C ALA A 254 -16.00 14.44 -13.42
N TRP A 255 -17.01 14.16 -12.62
CA TRP A 255 -16.85 13.55 -11.29
C TRP A 255 -18.02 12.63 -10.96
N LEU A 256 -17.78 11.67 -10.07
CA LEU A 256 -18.78 10.79 -9.50
C LEU A 256 -19.08 11.23 -8.07
N ASP A 257 -20.36 11.36 -7.73
CA ASP A 257 -20.81 11.38 -6.33
C ASP A 257 -20.79 9.93 -5.81
N VAL A 258 -19.99 9.65 -4.79
CA VAL A 258 -19.91 8.32 -4.16
C VAL A 258 -19.98 8.40 -2.65
N ILE A 259 -20.47 7.31 -2.05
CA ILE A 259 -20.20 7.01 -0.65
C ILE A 259 -18.85 6.29 -0.62
N LEU A 260 -17.81 6.90 -0.06
CA LEU A 260 -16.54 6.22 0.15
C LEU A 260 -16.58 5.42 1.46
N PRO A 261 -16.37 4.10 1.41
CA PRO A 261 -16.45 3.24 2.60
C PRO A 261 -15.40 3.64 3.64
N ALA A 262 -15.72 3.45 4.92
CA ALA A 262 -14.77 3.64 6.02
C ALA A 262 -13.61 2.65 5.87
N MET A 263 -12.36 3.15 5.88
CA MET A 263 -11.14 2.34 5.76
C MET A 263 -11.23 1.32 4.61
N GLY A 264 -11.67 1.81 3.45
CA GLY A 264 -12.11 0.99 2.34
C GLY A 264 -11.73 1.58 0.99
N ALA A 265 -12.04 0.85 -0.07
CA ALA A 265 -11.79 1.25 -1.43
C ALA A 265 -12.92 0.86 -2.38
N LEU A 266 -13.09 1.69 -3.41
CA LEU A 266 -13.93 1.42 -4.58
C LEU A 266 -13.05 1.30 -5.82
N LEU A 267 -13.31 0.28 -6.63
CA LEU A 267 -12.82 0.19 -8.00
C LEU A 267 -13.98 0.38 -8.96
N ILE A 268 -13.82 1.31 -9.89
CA ILE A 268 -14.89 1.79 -10.75
C ILE A 268 -14.40 1.76 -12.20
N LYS A 269 -15.18 1.17 -13.10
CA LYS A 269 -14.89 1.18 -14.54
C LYS A 269 -15.94 1.96 -15.31
N PRO A 270 -15.61 2.50 -16.50
CA PRO A 270 -16.62 3.03 -17.40
C PRO A 270 -17.59 1.93 -17.86
N LYS A 271 -18.87 2.28 -17.96
CA LYS A 271 -19.93 1.43 -18.53
C LYS A 271 -20.43 2.00 -19.86
N GLN A 272 -20.76 3.28 -19.88
CA GLN A 272 -21.13 4.01 -21.10
C GLN A 272 -20.72 5.47 -20.98
N LEU A 273 -19.69 5.87 -21.73
CA LEU A 273 -19.19 7.23 -21.72
C LEU A 273 -19.95 8.14 -22.69
N LYS A 274 -20.06 9.41 -22.32
CA LYS A 274 -20.58 10.48 -23.16
C LYS A 274 -19.42 11.33 -23.64
N PRO A 275 -19.45 11.85 -24.88
CA PRO A 275 -18.44 12.78 -25.36
C PRO A 275 -18.39 14.01 -24.45
N LEU A 276 -17.18 14.51 -24.19
CA LEU A 276 -17.02 15.79 -23.53
C LEU A 276 -17.68 16.90 -24.36
N PRO A 277 -18.34 17.89 -23.74
CA PRO A 277 -18.84 19.05 -24.45
C PRO A 277 -17.71 19.68 -25.27
N LYS A 278 -17.97 19.98 -26.55
CA LYS A 278 -17.00 20.71 -27.37
C LYS A 278 -16.72 22.05 -26.67
N LYS A 279 -15.44 22.40 -26.57
CA LYS A 279 -14.96 23.70 -26.04
C LYS A 279 -15.84 24.81 -26.63
N PRO A 280 -16.40 25.74 -25.84
CA PRO A 280 -16.92 26.97 -26.42
C PRO A 280 -15.81 27.56 -27.27
N LEU A 281 -16.08 27.82 -28.56
CA LEU A 281 -15.17 28.61 -29.39
C LEU A 281 -14.86 29.87 -28.59
N ALA A 282 -13.58 30.06 -28.24
CA ALA A 282 -13.14 31.26 -27.57
C ALA A 282 -13.69 32.45 -28.36
N LEU A 283 -14.61 33.21 -27.75
CA LEU A 283 -15.13 34.44 -28.34
C LEU A 283 -13.92 35.32 -28.67
N LYS A 284 -13.69 35.54 -29.97
CA LYS A 284 -12.67 36.46 -30.45
C LYS A 284 -12.94 37.84 -29.85
N GLY A 285 -12.05 38.29 -28.99
CA GLY A 285 -11.72 39.69 -28.79
C GLY A 285 -12.47 40.43 -27.68
N LYS A 286 -11.78 40.69 -26.57
CA LYS A 286 -11.60 42.05 -26.03
C LYS A 286 -10.16 42.16 -25.50
N GLN A 287 -9.50 43.25 -25.90
CA GLN A 287 -8.09 43.56 -25.63
C GLN A 287 -7.76 43.57 -24.13
N PRO A 288 -6.53 43.21 -23.72
CA PRO A 288 -6.12 43.29 -22.33
C PRO A 288 -5.91 44.74 -21.90
N THR A 289 -6.68 45.19 -20.90
CA THR A 289 -6.44 46.45 -20.19
C THR A 289 -5.29 46.28 -19.18
N LYS A 290 -4.24 47.07 -19.39
CA LYS A 290 -3.16 47.53 -18.47
C LYS A 290 -2.70 46.62 -17.32
N ALA A 291 -1.40 46.30 -17.39
CA ALA A 291 -0.61 45.58 -16.39
C ALA A 291 -0.57 46.24 -15.00
N LEU A 292 -0.62 45.40 -13.97
CA LEU A 292 -0.22 45.68 -12.58
C LEU A 292 1.21 45.16 -12.35
N PRO A 293 1.98 45.75 -11.41
CA PRO A 293 3.42 45.60 -11.33
C PRO A 293 3.87 44.21 -10.86
N LYS A 294 5.08 43.83 -11.30
CA LYS A 294 5.77 42.57 -11.02
C LYS A 294 5.90 42.35 -9.51
N HIS A 295 5.29 41.27 -9.01
CA HIS A 295 5.69 40.67 -7.74
C HIS A 295 6.94 39.80 -7.95
N GLU A 296 7.88 39.97 -7.03
CA GLU A 296 9.16 39.28 -6.97
C GLU A 296 9.00 37.76 -6.89
N THR A 297 9.92 37.06 -7.55
CA THR A 297 10.06 35.61 -7.60
C THR A 297 10.31 35.05 -6.18
N PRO A 298 9.55 34.07 -5.69
CA PRO A 298 9.99 33.28 -4.56
C PRO A 298 11.19 32.43 -4.97
N LEU A 299 12.19 32.36 -4.09
CA LEU A 299 13.48 31.69 -4.30
C LEU A 299 13.32 30.25 -4.81
N SER A 300 14.20 29.91 -5.76
CA SER A 300 14.53 28.54 -6.11
C SER A 300 14.98 27.79 -4.85
N LEU A 301 14.27 26.73 -4.47
CA LEU A 301 14.80 25.70 -3.58
C LEU A 301 15.59 24.67 -4.41
N ALA A 302 16.63 25.14 -5.09
CA ALA A 302 17.75 24.30 -5.47
C ALA A 302 18.76 24.33 -4.31
N GLY A 303 19.01 23.17 -3.70
CA GLY A 303 20.08 23.02 -2.72
C GLY A 303 19.64 22.50 -1.36
N HIS A 304 18.94 21.37 -1.31
CA HIS A 304 19.07 20.44 -0.19
C HIS A 304 19.29 19.04 -0.79
N GLN A 305 20.54 18.75 -1.18
CA GLN A 305 20.99 17.36 -1.22
C GLN A 305 20.89 16.84 0.21
N ARG A 306 19.92 15.97 0.48
CA ARG A 306 20.00 15.11 1.66
C ARG A 306 21.22 14.21 1.46
N GLN A 307 22.09 14.15 2.46
CA GLN A 307 23.17 13.18 2.46
C GLN A 307 22.58 11.77 2.37
N PRO A 308 23.20 10.85 1.62
CA PRO A 308 22.80 9.46 1.64
C PRO A 308 22.89 8.96 3.08
N ILE A 309 21.81 8.36 3.57
CA ILE A 309 21.84 7.62 4.84
C ILE A 309 22.75 6.43 4.57
N SER A 310 23.96 6.46 5.11
CA SER A 310 24.80 5.26 5.18
C SER A 310 24.12 4.28 6.12
N HIS A 311 23.52 3.23 5.57
CA HIS A 311 23.19 2.04 6.35
C HIS A 311 24.48 1.26 6.63
N GLN A 312 25.31 1.81 7.51
CA GLN A 312 26.30 1.06 8.26
C GLN A 312 25.98 1.31 9.73
N ASP A 313 25.03 0.54 10.24
CA ASP A 313 24.96 0.16 11.65
C ASP A 313 24.24 -1.20 11.74
N ASP A 314 25.08 -2.23 11.79
CA ASP A 314 24.94 -3.48 12.53
C ASP A 314 23.60 -4.26 12.45
N TRP A 315 23.34 -4.88 11.29
CA TRP A 315 22.49 -6.07 11.24
C TRP A 315 23.27 -7.23 11.87
N GLY A 316 23.00 -7.49 13.14
CA GLY A 316 23.60 -8.59 13.90
C GLY A 316 23.36 -9.95 13.24
N THR A 317 24.27 -10.36 12.38
CA THR A 317 24.42 -11.76 11.96
C THR A 317 25.00 -12.53 13.13
N SER A 318 24.19 -13.35 13.80
CA SER A 318 24.73 -14.39 14.68
C SER A 318 25.51 -15.41 13.83
N PRO A 319 26.81 -15.64 14.08
CA PRO A 319 27.55 -16.66 13.36
C PRO A 319 27.08 -18.06 13.76
N ALA A 320 26.94 -18.90 12.75
CA ALA A 320 26.63 -20.31 12.88
C ALA A 320 27.62 -21.04 13.83
N ARG A 321 27.05 -21.92 14.65
CA ARG A 321 27.65 -23.01 15.46
C ARG A 321 29.20 -23.14 15.43
N SER A 322 29.80 -22.99 16.60
CA SER A 322 31.04 -23.69 16.96
C SER A 322 30.75 -24.86 17.92
N GLN A 323 31.56 -25.91 17.80
CA GLN A 323 31.46 -27.26 18.36
C GLN A 323 31.31 -27.37 19.91
N PRO A 324 30.89 -28.55 20.44
CA PRO A 324 30.42 -28.66 21.82
C PRO A 324 31.55 -28.52 22.84
N ARG A 325 31.32 -27.70 23.88
CA ARG A 325 32.24 -27.58 25.02
C ARG A 325 31.97 -28.70 26.04
N ASP A 326 33.06 -29.35 26.39
CA ASP A 326 33.23 -30.37 27.43
C ASP A 326 32.68 -29.90 28.78
N ILE A 327 31.73 -30.68 29.34
CA ILE A 327 31.09 -30.42 30.63
C ILE A 327 31.89 -31.14 31.71
N SER A 328 33.10 -30.66 31.97
CA SER A 328 33.87 -31.06 33.14
C SER A 328 34.72 -29.87 33.60
N LYS A 329 34.28 -29.24 34.70
CA LYS A 329 34.91 -28.16 35.51
C LYS A 329 34.03 -26.91 35.66
N VAL A 330 32.85 -27.06 36.27
CA VAL A 330 32.24 -26.00 37.08
C VAL A 330 31.64 -26.64 38.32
N ASN A 331 32.51 -27.02 39.25
CA ASN A 331 32.10 -27.39 40.60
C ASN A 331 33.27 -27.14 41.57
N HIS A 332 33.62 -25.86 41.75
CA HIS A 332 34.35 -25.38 42.92
C HIS A 332 34.40 -23.86 42.89
N GLN A 333 33.34 -23.22 43.38
CA GLN A 333 33.39 -21.92 44.08
C GLN A 333 31.96 -21.48 44.45
N GLN A 334 31.31 -22.23 45.33
CA GLN A 334 30.15 -21.74 46.10
C GLN A 334 29.94 -22.62 47.35
N SER A 335 30.96 -22.66 48.21
CA SER A 335 30.83 -23.23 49.55
C SER A 335 31.82 -22.56 50.50
N LYS A 336 31.61 -21.29 50.81
CA LYS A 336 32.23 -20.57 51.95
C LYS A 336 31.56 -19.21 52.13
N LYS A 337 30.37 -19.22 52.73
CA LYS A 337 29.77 -18.09 53.46
C LYS A 337 28.48 -18.57 54.12
N LEU A 338 28.62 -19.38 55.17
CA LEU A 338 27.58 -19.63 56.19
C LEU A 338 28.34 -20.25 57.38
N GLY A 339 28.50 -19.47 58.45
CA GLY A 339 29.25 -19.88 59.63
C GLY A 339 29.32 -18.79 60.69
N GLY A 340 28.34 -18.79 61.59
CA GLY A 340 28.53 -18.41 62.99
C GLY A 340 28.12 -17.00 63.41
N LYS A 341 27.00 -16.90 64.14
CA LYS A 341 27.01 -16.57 65.58
C LYS A 341 25.63 -16.82 66.19
N ALA A 342 25.63 -17.51 67.33
CA ALA A 342 24.49 -17.90 68.15
C ALA A 342 24.38 -17.04 69.42
N HIS A 343 23.29 -17.27 70.18
CA HIS A 343 22.92 -16.82 71.55
C HIS A 343 22.06 -15.53 71.60
N ASN A 344 20.96 -15.42 72.35
CA ASN A 344 20.38 -16.21 73.44
C ASN A 344 18.84 -15.97 73.50
N ALA A 345 18.08 -16.95 74.01
CA ALA A 345 16.69 -16.80 74.50
C ALA A 345 16.70 -16.19 75.93
N PRO A 346 15.56 -15.79 76.54
CA PRO A 346 14.62 -16.79 77.09
C PRO A 346 13.11 -16.41 77.03
N GLN A 347 12.35 -17.45 77.37
CA GLN A 347 10.92 -17.66 77.71
C GLN A 347 10.23 -16.50 78.46
N SER A 348 8.92 -16.26 78.32
CA SER A 348 7.79 -17.17 78.62
C SER A 348 6.58 -17.05 77.69
#